data_AF-A0A345T1E8-F1
#
_entry.id   AF-A0A345T1E8-F1
#
_cell.length_a   1.000
_cell.length_b   1.000
_cell.length_c   1.000
_cell.angle_alpha   90.00
_cell.angle_beta   90.00
_cell.angle_gamma   90.00
#
_symmetry.space_group_name_H-M   'P 1'
#
loop_
_entity.id
_entity.type
_entity.pdbx_description
1 polymer ?
#
loop_
_entity_poly.entity_id
_entity_poly.type
_entity_poly.pdbx_seq_one_letter_code
_entity_poly.pdbx_strand_id
1 'polypeptide(L)'
;MAGFEVLLIGGRSGVGKSTVAWEVSRLLQGSGVAHCVIEGDNLDSAYPAPPGDPRRTALTEANLAALWRNYAALGYRRALYTNTVSVLESGMLLRAMGGQGRVLGVLLTAEDGTAAERLAGRERGSGLAEHLERSERAARRLAEQAPPWVVRVATDGRTVAEVAREVVAATGWDGGGRPSVERVVEAVARLTSGAPGGAAATRLVAVDGPGGSGKSTLAAAVAERLPGGAAATAVVHGDDFYRPMDEQERAGLSPEQGYRRYFDWERLRQEVLEPLRAGRPARYRRYDWATGALGGWAEEVRPGGVVLVEGVYTARPELERWYDLTVWVHTSREECLRRVRARGENDEAWIVRWRAAEEYGATATRPELRAGLVVGGA
;
A
#
# COMPACT_ATOMS: atom_id res chain seq x y z
N MET A 1 -2.02 5.33 -13.02
CA MET A 1 -1.54 5.69 -11.67
C MET A 1 -2.17 4.72 -10.70
N ALA A 2 -1.41 4.16 -9.77
CA ALA A 2 -2.00 3.36 -8.69
C ALA A 2 -2.99 4.24 -7.92
N GLY A 3 -4.26 3.82 -7.81
CA GLY A 3 -5.28 4.55 -7.08
C GLY A 3 -4.96 4.63 -5.58
N PHE A 4 -5.52 5.62 -4.89
CA PHE A 4 -5.43 5.70 -3.44
C PHE A 4 -6.62 5.04 -2.75
N GLU A 5 -6.49 4.73 -1.47
CA GLU A 5 -7.60 4.34 -0.60
C GLU A 5 -7.73 5.35 0.55
N VAL A 6 -8.95 5.72 0.91
CA VAL A 6 -9.21 6.58 2.08
C VAL A 6 -10.27 5.94 2.96
N LEU A 7 -9.95 5.78 4.25
CA LEU A 7 -10.90 5.37 5.27
C LEU A 7 -11.44 6.61 5.97
N LEU A 8 -12.73 6.87 5.76
CA LEU A 8 -13.48 7.92 6.42
C LEU A 8 -13.99 7.39 7.76
N ILE A 9 -13.53 7.99 8.86
CA ILE A 9 -14.01 7.70 10.21
C ILE A 9 -14.91 8.86 10.63
N GLY A 10 -16.22 8.65 10.45
CA GLY A 10 -17.29 9.59 10.77
C GLY A 10 -17.93 9.34 12.13
N GLY A 11 -18.73 10.30 12.59
CA GLY A 11 -19.49 10.19 13.84
C GLY A 11 -19.55 11.50 14.62
N ARG A 12 -20.57 11.64 15.47
CA ARG A 12 -20.78 12.84 16.30
C ARG A 12 -19.57 13.21 17.18
N SER A 13 -19.58 14.40 17.77
CA SER A 13 -18.57 14.76 18.78
C SER A 13 -18.73 13.88 20.03
N GLY A 14 -17.62 13.48 20.67
CA GLY A 14 -17.61 12.59 21.84
C GLY A 14 -17.65 11.08 21.52
N VAL A 15 -17.87 10.67 20.27
CA VAL A 15 -17.94 9.25 19.89
C VAL A 15 -16.59 8.52 19.87
N GLY A 16 -15.47 9.26 19.87
CA GLY A 16 -14.12 8.69 19.91
C GLY A 16 -13.36 8.60 18.59
N LYS A 17 -13.80 9.29 17.52
CA LYS A 17 -13.16 9.29 16.17
C LYS A 17 -11.63 9.34 16.19
N SER A 18 -11.05 10.43 16.71
CA SER A 18 -9.60 10.62 16.70
C SER A 18 -8.87 9.56 17.53
N THR A 19 -9.44 9.18 18.68
CA THR A 19 -8.88 8.12 19.55
C THR A 19 -8.86 6.77 18.82
N VAL A 20 -9.93 6.41 18.14
CA VAL A 20 -10.00 5.18 17.32
C VAL A 20 -9.06 5.27 16.12
N ALA A 21 -8.98 6.40 15.43
CA ALA A 21 -8.08 6.57 14.28
C ALA A 21 -6.60 6.38 14.64
N TRP A 22 -6.18 6.89 15.80
CA TRP A 22 -4.81 6.68 16.29
C TRP A 22 -4.55 5.21 16.65
N GLU A 23 -5.51 4.52 17.26
CA GLU A 23 -5.36 3.08 17.56
C GLU A 23 -5.38 2.22 16.28
N VAL A 24 -6.24 2.55 15.31
CA VAL A 24 -6.22 1.95 13.97
C VAL A 24 -4.86 2.15 13.32
N SER A 25 -4.29 3.36 13.42
CA SER A 25 -2.94 3.63 12.89
C SER A 25 -1.90 2.75 13.56
N ARG A 26 -1.96 2.57 14.88
CA ARG A 26 -1.06 1.71 15.64
C ARG A 26 -1.14 0.24 15.19
N LEU A 27 -2.35 -0.28 14.98
CA LEU A 27 -2.55 -1.65 14.48
C LEU A 27 -1.97 -1.82 13.06
N LEU A 28 -2.26 -0.88 12.16
CA LEU A 28 -1.75 -0.90 10.78
C LEU A 28 -0.22 -0.78 10.72
N GLN A 29 0.40 0.02 11.59
CA GLN A 29 1.85 0.07 11.74
C GLN A 29 2.43 -1.30 12.13
N GLY A 30 1.78 -2.00 13.07
CA GLY A 30 2.16 -3.36 13.48
C GLY A 30 2.06 -4.39 12.34
N SER A 31 1.20 -4.15 11.36
CA SER A 31 1.06 -4.99 10.16
C SER A 31 1.85 -4.49 8.94
N GLY A 32 2.70 -3.46 9.11
CA GLY A 32 3.51 -2.90 8.03
C GLY A 32 2.71 -2.21 6.92
N VAL A 33 1.47 -1.76 7.22
CA VAL A 33 0.62 -1.09 6.24
C VAL A 33 0.94 0.41 6.23
N ALA A 34 1.49 0.87 5.11
CA ALA A 34 1.73 2.29 4.86
C ALA A 34 0.43 3.10 4.76
N HIS A 35 0.29 4.13 5.61
CA HIS A 35 -0.85 5.04 5.62
C HIS A 35 -0.49 6.38 6.29
N CYS A 36 -1.29 7.42 6.06
CA CYS A 36 -1.26 8.67 6.82
C CYS A 36 -2.56 8.88 7.60
N VAL A 37 -2.53 9.74 8.63
CA VAL A 37 -3.72 10.14 9.41
C VAL A 37 -3.94 11.63 9.19
N ILE A 38 -5.17 12.01 8.83
CA ILE A 38 -5.56 13.39 8.56
C ILE A 38 -6.76 13.72 9.46
N GLU A 39 -6.55 14.65 10.40
CA GLU A 39 -7.63 15.18 11.25
C GLU A 39 -8.35 16.31 10.51
N GLY A 40 -9.52 16.01 9.98
CA GLY A 40 -10.35 16.90 9.17
C GLY A 40 -10.92 18.06 9.97
N ASP A 41 -11.17 17.88 11.27
CA ASP A 41 -11.68 18.94 12.16
C ASP A 41 -10.67 20.11 12.31
N ASN A 42 -9.41 19.94 11.89
CA ASN A 42 -8.38 20.99 11.92
C ASN A 42 -8.17 21.71 10.58
N LEU A 43 -8.88 21.31 9.51
CA LEU A 43 -8.63 21.84 8.16
C LEU A 43 -9.35 23.15 7.87
N ASP A 44 -10.29 23.57 8.72
CA ASP A 44 -11.10 24.77 8.54
C ASP A 44 -11.11 25.68 9.78
N SER A 45 -10.13 25.56 10.66
CA SER A 45 -10.06 26.40 11.86
C SER A 45 -9.61 27.83 11.54
N ALA A 46 -10.52 28.62 10.95
CA ALA A 46 -10.29 30.01 10.51
C ALA A 46 -11.43 30.94 10.95
N TYR A 47 -11.05 32.08 11.55
CA TYR A 47 -11.95 33.17 11.92
C TYR A 47 -11.38 34.52 11.46
N PRO A 48 -12.21 35.42 10.87
CA PRO A 48 -13.58 35.17 10.42
C PRO A 48 -13.63 34.12 9.29
N ALA A 49 -14.83 33.64 8.96
CA ALA A 49 -14.99 32.78 7.79
C ALA A 49 -14.53 33.52 6.51
N PRO A 50 -13.87 32.84 5.55
CA PRO A 50 -13.48 33.47 4.30
C PRO A 50 -14.68 34.02 3.51
N PRO A 51 -14.55 35.17 2.83
CA PRO A 51 -15.59 35.68 1.95
C PRO A 51 -15.98 34.63 0.88
N GLY A 52 -17.28 34.37 0.71
CA GLY A 52 -17.77 33.38 -0.24
C GLY A 52 -17.69 31.91 0.23
N ASP A 53 -17.10 31.63 1.39
CA ASP A 53 -17.00 30.28 1.97
C ASP A 53 -17.38 30.26 3.47
N PRO A 54 -18.63 30.60 3.82
CA PRO A 54 -19.07 30.71 5.22
C PRO A 54 -19.02 29.36 5.98
N ARG A 55 -19.07 28.24 5.26
CA ARG A 55 -18.95 26.88 5.80
C ARG A 55 -17.52 26.35 5.73
N ARG A 56 -16.57 27.11 5.18
CA ARG A 56 -15.15 26.75 5.01
C ARG A 56 -14.94 25.44 4.25
N THR A 57 -15.88 25.09 3.38
CA THR A 57 -15.84 23.85 2.59
C THR A 57 -14.74 23.92 1.53
N ALA A 58 -14.59 25.06 0.86
CA ALA A 58 -13.52 25.25 -0.12
C ALA A 58 -12.15 25.32 0.56
N LEU A 59 -12.06 25.93 1.75
CA LEU A 59 -10.85 25.92 2.57
C LEU A 59 -10.44 24.49 2.97
N THR A 60 -11.38 23.68 3.47
CA THR A 60 -11.14 22.26 3.80
C THR A 60 -10.64 21.47 2.59
N GLU A 61 -11.31 21.62 1.43
CA GLU A 61 -10.94 20.92 0.20
C GLU A 61 -9.52 21.30 -0.25
N ALA A 62 -9.17 22.59 -0.21
CA ALA A 62 -7.84 23.09 -0.58
C ALA A 62 -6.74 22.61 0.38
N ASN A 63 -6.99 22.66 1.70
CA ASN A 63 -6.04 22.22 2.71
C ASN A 63 -5.83 20.70 2.65
N LEU A 64 -6.89 19.92 2.46
CA LEU A 64 -6.79 18.49 2.24
C LEU A 64 -5.99 18.16 0.97
N ALA A 65 -6.26 18.85 -0.14
CA ALA A 65 -5.53 18.65 -1.38
C ALA A 65 -4.03 18.95 -1.21
N ALA A 66 -3.68 19.98 -0.43
CA ALA A 66 -2.30 20.30 -0.11
C ALA A 66 -1.62 19.21 0.73
N LEU A 67 -2.26 18.74 1.80
CA LEU A 67 -1.73 17.65 2.63
C LEU A 67 -1.59 16.36 1.83
N TRP A 68 -2.62 15.98 1.08
CA TRP A 68 -2.60 14.77 0.29
C TRP A 68 -1.52 14.80 -0.79
N ARG A 69 -1.33 15.92 -1.49
CA ARG A 69 -0.25 16.08 -2.47
C ARG A 69 1.12 15.79 -1.83
N ASN A 70 1.35 16.26 -0.60
CA ASN A 70 2.61 16.02 0.11
C ASN A 70 2.79 14.53 0.46
N TYR A 71 1.75 13.87 0.99
CA TYR A 71 1.78 12.44 1.28
C TYR A 71 1.94 11.59 0.00
N ALA A 72 1.19 11.90 -1.04
CA ALA A 72 1.24 11.18 -2.31
C ALA A 72 2.62 11.30 -2.98
N ALA A 73 3.25 12.48 -2.90
CA ALA A 73 4.63 12.71 -3.37
C ALA A 73 5.66 11.86 -2.61
N LEU A 74 5.42 11.59 -1.33
CA LEU A 74 6.23 10.67 -0.50
C LEU A 74 5.88 9.19 -0.71
N GLY A 75 4.93 8.88 -1.61
CA GLY A 75 4.57 7.52 -1.98
C GLY A 75 3.38 6.94 -1.23
N TYR A 76 2.79 7.64 -0.25
CA TYR A 76 1.61 7.14 0.45
C TYR A 76 0.43 6.94 -0.51
N ARG A 77 -0.32 5.86 -0.29
CA ARG A 77 -1.53 5.50 -1.05
C ARG A 77 -2.75 5.28 -0.18
N ARG A 78 -2.62 5.34 1.14
CA ARG A 78 -3.73 5.13 2.10
C ARG A 78 -3.81 6.28 3.10
N ALA A 79 -5.03 6.73 3.39
CA ALA A 79 -5.28 7.77 4.40
C ALA A 79 -6.41 7.37 5.35
N LEU A 80 -6.20 7.56 6.65
CA LEU A 80 -7.26 7.63 7.66
C LEU A 80 -7.70 9.09 7.74
N TYR A 81 -8.97 9.37 7.47
CA TYR A 81 -9.52 10.73 7.55
C TYR A 81 -10.63 10.77 8.60
N THR A 82 -10.42 11.53 9.67
CA THR A 82 -11.44 11.76 10.70
C THR A 82 -12.12 13.09 10.46
N ASN A 83 -13.45 13.10 10.51
CA ASN A 83 -14.25 14.33 10.62
C ASN A 83 -15.68 13.90 10.97
N THR A 84 -16.42 14.78 11.64
CA THR A 84 -17.77 14.47 12.10
C THR A 84 -18.70 13.94 11.00
N VAL A 85 -18.70 14.55 9.81
CA VAL A 85 -19.59 14.19 8.69
C VAL A 85 -18.86 13.64 7.47
N SER A 86 -17.60 13.22 7.62
CA SER A 86 -16.75 12.74 6.51
C SER A 86 -17.45 11.74 5.58
N VAL A 87 -18.19 10.78 6.14
CA VAL A 87 -18.90 9.72 5.41
C VAL A 87 -19.98 10.25 4.44
N LEU A 88 -20.45 11.49 4.62
CA LEU A 88 -21.39 12.16 3.71
C LEU A 88 -20.68 12.96 2.60
N GLU A 89 -19.39 13.26 2.77
CA GLU A 89 -18.64 14.20 1.95
C GLU A 89 -17.66 13.49 0.99
N SER A 90 -17.84 12.19 0.74
CA SER A 90 -16.94 11.36 -0.07
C SER A 90 -16.56 11.98 -1.44
N GLY A 91 -17.48 12.70 -2.07
CA GLY A 91 -17.22 13.42 -3.32
C GLY A 91 -16.20 14.55 -3.19
N MET A 92 -16.23 15.33 -2.10
CA MET A 92 -15.22 16.35 -1.82
C MET A 92 -13.85 15.73 -1.55
N LEU A 93 -13.80 14.66 -0.75
CA LEU A 93 -12.55 13.95 -0.47
C LEU A 93 -11.92 13.40 -1.76
N LEU A 94 -12.74 12.77 -2.62
CA LEU A 94 -12.27 12.26 -3.91
C LEU A 94 -11.70 13.37 -4.78
N ARG A 95 -12.38 14.52 -4.92
CA ARG A 95 -11.86 15.65 -5.70
C ARG A 95 -10.55 16.19 -5.12
N ALA A 96 -10.49 16.44 -3.81
CA ALA A 96 -9.30 16.92 -3.12
C ALA A 96 -8.09 16.00 -3.34
N MET A 97 -8.33 14.69 -3.40
CA MET A 97 -7.28 13.68 -3.50
C MET A 97 -6.93 13.26 -4.93
N GLY A 98 -7.52 13.88 -5.96
CA GLY A 98 -7.18 13.64 -7.37
C GLY A 98 -8.12 12.69 -8.14
N GLY A 99 -9.33 12.46 -7.61
CA GLY A 99 -10.48 11.87 -8.31
C GLY A 99 -10.54 10.35 -8.35
N GLN A 100 -9.43 9.66 -8.61
CA GLN A 100 -9.41 8.20 -8.72
C GLN A 100 -8.88 7.52 -7.46
N GLY A 101 -9.80 7.03 -6.62
CA GLY A 101 -9.47 6.27 -5.42
C GLY A 101 -10.66 5.49 -4.86
N ARG A 102 -10.38 4.54 -3.97
CA ARG A 102 -11.38 3.75 -3.24
C ARG A 102 -11.71 4.46 -1.93
N VAL A 103 -12.99 4.71 -1.69
CA VAL A 103 -13.49 5.26 -0.43
C VAL A 103 -14.05 4.14 0.43
N LEU A 104 -13.59 4.08 1.67
CA LEU A 104 -14.07 3.20 2.73
C LEU A 104 -14.69 4.08 3.82
N GLY A 105 -15.75 3.62 4.46
CA GLY A 105 -16.54 4.45 5.37
C GLY A 105 -16.90 3.67 6.60
N VAL A 106 -16.51 4.22 7.75
CA VAL A 106 -16.92 3.75 9.07
C VAL A 106 -17.59 4.90 9.79
N LEU A 107 -18.81 4.67 10.25
CA LEU A 107 -19.55 5.57 11.12
C LEU A 107 -19.50 5.01 12.54
N LEU A 108 -18.75 5.68 13.41
CA LEU A 108 -18.77 5.36 14.82
C LEU A 108 -20.08 5.86 15.44
N THR A 109 -20.69 5.03 16.29
CA THR A 109 -21.92 5.36 17.02
C THR A 109 -21.71 5.29 18.53
N ALA A 110 -22.42 6.15 19.26
CA ALA A 110 -22.50 6.15 20.71
C ALA A 110 -23.90 6.62 21.12
N GLU A 111 -24.37 6.15 22.27
CA GLU A 111 -25.56 6.70 22.91
C GLU A 111 -25.36 8.17 23.30
N ASP A 112 -26.45 8.93 23.38
CA ASP A 112 -26.41 10.37 23.67
C ASP A 112 -25.69 10.68 24.98
N GLY A 113 -26.01 9.93 26.05
CA GLY A 113 -25.39 10.08 27.37
C GLY A 113 -23.88 9.83 27.33
N THR A 114 -23.46 8.69 26.75
CA THR A 114 -22.05 8.34 26.59
C THR A 114 -21.27 9.39 25.80
N ALA A 115 -21.83 9.88 24.69
CA ALA A 115 -21.19 10.91 23.88
C ALA A 115 -21.08 12.25 24.64
N ALA A 116 -22.13 12.64 25.37
CA ALA A 116 -22.15 13.86 26.16
C ALA A 116 -21.13 13.82 27.31
N GLU A 117 -21.05 12.73 28.06
CA GLU A 117 -20.08 12.52 29.14
C GLU A 117 -18.63 12.61 28.63
N ARG A 118 -18.33 11.90 27.54
CA ARG A 118 -17.00 11.93 26.90
C ARG A 118 -16.65 13.33 26.40
N LEU A 119 -17.63 14.09 25.94
CA LEU A 119 -17.44 15.44 25.45
C LEU A 119 -17.18 16.43 26.59
N ALA A 120 -17.99 16.38 27.63
CA ALA A 120 -17.83 17.19 28.84
C ALA A 120 -16.50 16.92 29.57
N GLY A 121 -15.99 15.69 29.48
CA GLY A 121 -14.67 15.35 30.03
C GLY A 121 -13.48 15.99 29.28
N ARG A 122 -13.66 16.36 28.00
CA ARG A 122 -12.60 16.93 27.14
C ARG A 122 -12.70 18.45 27.00
N GLU A 123 -13.90 18.99 26.87
CA GLU A 123 -14.10 20.43 26.72
C GLU A 123 -14.30 21.10 28.08
N ARG A 124 -13.35 21.95 28.44
CA ARG A 124 -13.43 22.84 29.61
C ARG A 124 -13.58 24.27 29.11
N GLY A 125 -14.81 24.79 29.08
CA GLY A 125 -15.06 26.17 28.65
C GLY A 125 -16.53 26.50 28.43
N SER A 126 -16.81 27.77 28.11
CA SER A 126 -18.15 28.32 27.88
C SER A 126 -18.87 27.77 26.64
N GLY A 127 -18.16 27.07 25.75
CA GLY A 127 -18.69 26.52 24.49
C GLY A 127 -19.35 25.13 24.60
N LEU A 128 -19.32 24.47 25.76
CA LEU A 128 -19.75 23.08 25.91
C LEU A 128 -21.22 22.86 25.49
N ALA A 129 -22.13 23.78 25.89
CA ALA A 129 -23.55 23.67 25.55
C ALA A 129 -23.79 23.72 24.02
N GLU A 130 -23.17 24.68 23.34
CA GLU A 130 -23.24 24.80 21.88
C GLU A 130 -22.65 23.57 21.18
N HIS A 131 -21.58 23.00 21.74
CA HIS A 131 -20.94 21.81 21.17
C HIS A 131 -21.76 20.54 21.37
N LEU A 132 -22.44 20.37 22.51
CA LEU A 132 -23.39 19.30 22.74
C LEU A 132 -24.54 19.35 21.73
N GLU A 133 -25.15 20.52 21.53
CA GLU A 133 -26.23 20.67 20.54
C GLU A 133 -25.75 20.39 19.10
N ARG A 134 -24.57 20.89 18.72
CA ARG A 134 -23.97 20.59 17.41
C ARG A 134 -23.72 19.09 17.26
N SER A 135 -23.28 18.42 18.32
CA SER A 135 -23.06 16.97 18.36
C SER A 135 -24.35 16.19 18.13
N GLU A 136 -25.45 16.56 18.80
CA GLU A 136 -26.76 15.93 18.61
C GLU A 136 -27.33 16.14 17.21
N ARG A 137 -27.23 17.38 16.68
CA ARG A 137 -27.64 17.69 15.30
C ARG A 137 -26.86 16.83 14.29
N ALA A 138 -25.55 16.67 14.51
CA ALA A 138 -24.73 15.80 13.68
C ALA A 138 -25.15 14.32 13.80
N ALA A 139 -25.46 13.84 15.01
CA ALA A 139 -25.91 12.48 15.23
C ALA A 139 -27.19 12.15 14.45
N ARG A 140 -28.21 13.03 14.52
CA ARG A 140 -29.46 12.90 13.76
C ARG A 140 -29.20 12.87 12.25
N ARG A 141 -28.43 13.84 11.75
CA ARG A 141 -28.07 13.92 10.32
C ARG A 141 -27.36 12.65 9.83
N LEU A 142 -26.41 12.11 10.60
CA LEU A 142 -25.68 10.89 10.26
C LEU A 142 -26.55 9.63 10.34
N ALA A 143 -27.49 9.57 11.28
CA ALA A 143 -28.45 8.47 11.35
C ALA A 143 -29.30 8.40 10.08
N GLU A 144 -29.79 9.55 9.61
CA GLU A 144 -30.69 9.67 8.46
C GLU A 144 -29.98 9.56 7.10
N GLN A 145 -28.80 10.18 6.95
CA GLN A 145 -28.19 10.43 5.64
C GLN A 145 -26.98 9.54 5.33
N ALA A 146 -26.44 8.80 6.31
CA ALA A 146 -25.27 7.96 6.05
C ALA A 146 -25.59 6.89 4.99
N PRO A 147 -24.79 6.80 3.90
CA PRO A 147 -25.05 5.86 2.83
C PRO A 147 -25.04 4.38 3.29
N PRO A 148 -25.77 3.47 2.62
CA PRO A 148 -25.83 2.05 2.98
C PRO A 148 -24.48 1.31 2.96
N TRP A 149 -23.50 1.81 2.21
CA TRP A 149 -22.16 1.21 2.13
C TRP A 149 -21.27 1.51 3.34
N VAL A 150 -21.69 2.44 4.22
CA VAL A 150 -20.94 2.84 5.41
C VAL A 150 -21.15 1.83 6.53
N VAL A 151 -20.07 1.26 7.04
CA VAL A 151 -20.11 0.30 8.16
C VAL A 151 -20.32 1.06 9.46
N ARG A 152 -21.31 0.65 10.27
CA ARG A 152 -21.60 1.26 11.57
C ARG A 152 -20.91 0.46 12.67
N VAL A 153 -20.17 1.15 13.55
CA VAL A 153 -19.43 0.52 14.64
C VAL A 153 -19.77 1.21 15.96
N ALA A 154 -20.43 0.48 16.86
CA ALA A 154 -20.78 0.99 18.19
C ALA A 154 -19.54 1.09 19.09
N THR A 155 -19.51 2.13 19.93
CA THR A 155 -18.39 2.42 20.84
C THR A 155 -18.77 2.36 22.32
N ASP A 156 -20.05 2.20 22.65
CA ASP A 156 -20.54 2.08 24.02
C ASP A 156 -20.05 0.77 24.64
N GLY A 157 -19.55 0.81 25.87
CA GLY A 157 -19.09 -0.37 26.61
C GLY A 157 -17.88 -1.12 26.02
N ARG A 158 -17.26 -0.61 24.95
CA ARG A 158 -16.16 -1.26 24.24
C ARG A 158 -14.84 -0.53 24.43
N THR A 159 -13.75 -1.30 24.45
CA THR A 159 -12.41 -0.74 24.47
C THR A 159 -12.04 -0.14 23.10
N VAL A 160 -11.14 0.84 23.10
CA VAL A 160 -10.64 1.45 21.85
C VAL A 160 -10.01 0.39 20.93
N ALA A 161 -9.28 -0.58 21.51
CA ALA A 161 -8.62 -1.65 20.77
C ALA A 161 -9.61 -2.62 20.09
N GLU A 162 -10.77 -2.89 20.69
CA GLU A 162 -11.84 -3.69 20.06
C GLU A 162 -12.46 -2.96 18.88
N VAL A 163 -12.81 -1.69 19.08
CA VAL A 163 -13.38 -0.85 18.02
C VAL A 163 -12.39 -0.72 16.87
N ALA A 164 -11.11 -0.43 17.16
CA ALA A 164 -10.08 -0.28 16.13
C ALA A 164 -9.85 -1.55 15.31
N ARG A 165 -9.88 -2.75 15.94
CA ARG A 165 -9.79 -4.03 15.21
C ARG A 165 -10.94 -4.22 14.22
N GLU A 166 -12.15 -3.86 14.62
CA GLU A 166 -13.32 -3.92 13.73
C GLU A 166 -13.21 -2.91 12.58
N VAL A 167 -12.74 -1.69 12.87
CA VAL A 167 -12.47 -0.68 11.83
C VAL A 167 -11.41 -1.18 10.84
N VAL A 168 -10.30 -1.74 11.31
CA VAL A 168 -9.26 -2.31 10.44
C VAL A 168 -9.82 -3.45 9.59
N ALA A 169 -10.58 -4.37 10.19
CA ALA A 169 -11.19 -5.49 9.47
C ALA A 169 -12.10 -5.03 8.31
N ALA A 170 -12.86 -3.94 8.51
CA ALA A 170 -13.70 -3.34 7.48
C ALA A 170 -12.91 -2.79 6.27
N THR A 171 -11.62 -2.47 6.44
CA THR A 171 -10.76 -2.00 5.34
C THR A 171 -10.18 -3.13 4.50
N GLY A 172 -9.87 -4.26 5.14
CA GLY A 172 -9.06 -5.33 4.56
C GLY A 172 -7.58 -4.98 4.33
N TRP A 173 -7.10 -3.84 4.83
CA TRP A 173 -5.73 -3.36 4.58
C TRP A 173 -4.65 -4.22 5.26
N ASP A 174 -4.93 -4.75 6.44
CA ASP A 174 -4.02 -5.64 7.19
C ASP A 174 -4.04 -7.10 6.70
N GLY A 175 -4.97 -7.44 5.79
CA GLY A 175 -5.19 -8.79 5.31
C GLY A 175 -6.05 -9.67 6.21
N GLY A 176 -6.54 -9.17 7.35
CA GLY A 176 -7.42 -9.91 8.27
C GLY A 176 -6.80 -11.19 8.85
N GLY A 177 -5.48 -11.20 9.08
CA GLY A 177 -4.77 -12.38 9.60
C GLY A 177 -4.59 -13.53 8.59
N ARG A 178 -4.97 -13.33 7.32
CA ARG A 178 -4.77 -14.33 6.27
C ARG A 178 -3.29 -14.54 5.95
N PRO A 179 -2.86 -15.76 5.60
CA PRO A 179 -1.47 -15.99 5.24
C PRO A 179 -1.11 -15.27 3.93
N SER A 180 0.18 -14.96 3.79
CA SER A 180 0.70 -14.10 2.71
C SER A 180 0.35 -14.61 1.31
N VAL A 181 0.37 -15.93 1.11
CA VAL A 181 0.11 -16.54 -0.19
C VAL A 181 -1.35 -16.29 -0.61
N GLU A 182 -2.31 -16.56 0.26
CA GLU A 182 -3.74 -16.39 0.00
C GLU A 182 -4.07 -14.93 -0.30
N ARG A 183 -3.46 -13.99 0.43
CA ARG A 183 -3.63 -12.55 0.17
C ARG A 183 -3.18 -12.15 -1.24
N VAL A 184 -2.04 -12.66 -1.70
CA VAL A 184 -1.54 -12.38 -3.05
C VAL A 184 -2.43 -13.05 -4.10
N VAL A 185 -2.82 -14.32 -3.91
CA VAL A 185 -3.72 -15.04 -4.83
C VAL A 185 -5.06 -14.30 -4.99
N GLU A 186 -5.68 -13.86 -3.90
CA GLU A 186 -6.92 -13.07 -3.96
C GLU A 186 -6.72 -11.74 -4.69
N ALA A 187 -5.60 -11.05 -4.45
CA ALA A 187 -5.28 -9.79 -5.12
C ALA A 187 -5.11 -9.99 -6.63
N VAL A 188 -4.44 -11.06 -7.06
CA VAL A 188 -4.31 -11.44 -8.46
C VAL A 188 -5.65 -11.83 -9.08
N ALA A 189 -6.47 -12.60 -8.36
CA ALA A 189 -7.80 -12.99 -8.84
C ALA A 189 -8.72 -11.78 -9.09
N ARG A 190 -8.60 -10.72 -8.28
CA ARG A 190 -9.33 -9.45 -8.52
C ARG A 190 -8.89 -8.73 -9.80
N LEU A 191 -7.66 -8.92 -10.26
CA LEU A 191 -7.18 -8.35 -11.53
C LEU A 191 -7.74 -9.10 -12.75
N THR A 192 -8.07 -10.38 -12.59
CA THR A 192 -8.54 -11.25 -13.68
C THR A 192 -10.06 -11.29 -13.80
N SER A 193 -10.81 -11.05 -12.72
CA SER A 193 -12.28 -11.16 -12.69
C SER A 193 -13.07 -10.03 -13.41
N GLY A 194 -12.39 -9.00 -13.93
CA GLY A 194 -13.02 -7.82 -14.54
C GLY A 194 -12.95 -7.69 -16.06
N ALA A 195 -12.41 -8.67 -16.80
CA ALA A 195 -12.20 -8.54 -18.25
C ALA A 195 -13.17 -9.41 -19.07
N PRO A 196 -14.24 -8.83 -19.67
CA PRO A 196 -15.08 -9.57 -20.60
C PRO A 196 -14.44 -9.68 -21.99
N GLY A 197 -14.33 -10.91 -22.51
CA GLY A 197 -14.52 -11.19 -23.95
C GLY A 197 -13.44 -10.81 -24.97
N GLY A 198 -12.15 -10.91 -24.66
CA GLY A 198 -11.06 -10.82 -25.64
C GLY A 198 -9.85 -11.65 -25.20
N ALA A 199 -8.85 -11.85 -26.08
CA ALA A 199 -7.59 -12.53 -25.72
C ALA A 199 -7.09 -12.00 -24.37
N ALA A 200 -6.97 -12.89 -23.38
CA ALA A 200 -6.80 -12.49 -21.99
C ALA A 200 -5.59 -11.54 -21.86
N ALA A 201 -5.83 -10.29 -21.44
CA ALA A 201 -4.74 -9.33 -21.29
C ALA A 201 -3.72 -9.87 -20.26
N THR A 202 -2.43 -9.82 -20.59
CA THR A 202 -1.38 -10.25 -19.66
C THR A 202 -1.43 -9.41 -18.39
N ARG A 203 -1.49 -10.09 -17.24
CA ARG A 203 -1.42 -9.49 -15.91
C ARG A 203 0.01 -9.59 -15.38
N LEU A 204 0.68 -8.46 -15.22
CA LEU A 204 2.05 -8.39 -14.73
C LEU A 204 2.05 -8.02 -13.24
N VAL A 205 2.62 -8.90 -12.42
CA VAL A 205 2.65 -8.73 -10.96
C VAL A 205 4.08 -8.77 -10.46
N ALA A 206 4.55 -7.69 -9.82
CA ALA A 206 5.86 -7.67 -9.21
C ALA A 206 5.80 -8.25 -7.78
N VAL A 207 6.81 -9.05 -7.40
CA VAL A 207 7.01 -9.57 -6.04
C VAL A 207 8.41 -9.16 -5.58
N ASP A 208 8.50 -8.01 -4.94
CA ASP A 208 9.75 -7.36 -4.52
C ASP A 208 9.93 -7.41 -3.00
N GLY A 209 11.14 -7.14 -2.52
CA GLY A 209 11.55 -7.26 -1.13
C GLY A 209 13.06 -7.47 -1.01
N PRO A 210 13.67 -7.22 0.15
CA PRO A 210 15.11 -7.35 0.35
C PRO A 210 15.55 -8.81 0.20
N GLY A 211 16.76 -9.09 -0.30
CA GLY A 211 17.23 -10.48 -0.40
C GLY A 211 17.21 -11.19 0.95
N GLY A 212 16.79 -12.46 0.93
CA GLY A 212 16.44 -13.22 2.13
C GLY A 212 15.00 -13.06 2.63
N SER A 213 14.17 -12.18 2.06
CA SER A 213 12.79 -11.98 2.53
C SER A 213 11.80 -13.10 2.20
N GLY A 214 12.14 -14.05 1.33
CA GLY A 214 11.24 -15.16 0.94
C GLY A 214 10.37 -14.90 -0.29
N LYS A 215 10.69 -13.89 -1.11
CA LYS A 215 10.00 -13.59 -2.39
C LYS A 215 9.84 -14.81 -3.29
N SER A 216 10.93 -15.53 -3.58
CA SER A 216 10.91 -16.66 -4.50
C SER A 216 10.01 -17.78 -3.97
N THR A 217 10.03 -18.04 -2.65
CA THR A 217 9.13 -18.98 -1.99
C THR A 217 7.67 -18.55 -2.11
N LEU A 218 7.37 -17.27 -1.87
CA LEU A 218 6.04 -16.71 -2.01
C LEU A 218 5.55 -16.79 -3.47
N ALA A 219 6.37 -16.37 -4.44
CA ALA A 219 6.03 -16.37 -5.86
C ALA A 219 5.73 -17.79 -6.36
N ALA A 220 6.54 -18.78 -5.99
CA ALA A 220 6.27 -20.19 -6.31
C ALA A 220 4.95 -20.68 -5.69
N ALA A 221 4.72 -20.39 -4.40
CA ALA A 221 3.49 -20.81 -3.71
C ALA A 221 2.23 -20.14 -4.26
N VAL A 222 2.34 -18.91 -4.76
CA VAL A 222 1.26 -18.18 -5.45
C VAL A 222 1.01 -18.81 -6.82
N ALA A 223 2.06 -19.05 -7.62
CA ALA A 223 1.94 -19.67 -8.93
C ALA A 223 1.20 -21.02 -8.87
N GLU A 224 1.49 -21.84 -7.86
CA GLU A 224 0.80 -23.13 -7.64
C GLU A 224 -0.68 -23.00 -7.31
N ARG A 225 -1.10 -21.92 -6.65
CA ARG A 225 -2.50 -21.71 -6.22
C ARG A 225 -3.34 -20.93 -7.21
N LEU A 226 -2.73 -20.29 -8.21
CA LEU A 226 -3.47 -19.60 -9.26
C LEU A 226 -4.16 -20.63 -10.18
N PRO A 227 -5.26 -20.25 -10.86
CA PRO A 227 -5.93 -21.14 -11.80
C PRO A 227 -4.97 -21.70 -12.86
N GLY A 228 -4.94 -23.02 -13.03
CA GLY A 228 -3.99 -23.72 -13.92
C GLY A 228 -2.64 -24.08 -13.28
N GLY A 229 -2.40 -23.67 -12.04
CA GLY A 229 -1.20 -23.99 -11.26
C GLY A 229 0.08 -23.38 -11.82
N ALA A 230 1.23 -23.90 -11.38
CA ALA A 230 2.54 -23.39 -11.78
C ALA A 230 2.79 -23.50 -13.30
N ALA A 231 2.22 -24.51 -13.96
CA ALA A 231 2.37 -24.68 -15.41
C ALA A 231 1.71 -23.57 -16.24
N ALA A 232 0.69 -22.89 -15.68
CA ALA A 232 -0.02 -21.81 -16.36
C ALA A 232 0.44 -20.40 -15.92
N THR A 233 1.31 -20.30 -14.92
CA THR A 233 1.80 -19.03 -14.36
C THR A 233 3.31 -18.92 -14.57
N ALA A 234 3.73 -18.03 -15.46
CA ALA A 234 5.15 -17.79 -15.65
C ALA A 234 5.74 -17.00 -14.48
N VAL A 235 6.90 -17.43 -13.99
CA VAL A 235 7.70 -16.72 -12.98
C VAL A 235 9.01 -16.28 -13.61
N VAL A 236 9.21 -14.96 -13.67
CA VAL A 236 10.44 -14.32 -14.14
C VAL A 236 11.27 -13.93 -12.92
N HIS A 237 12.49 -14.45 -12.84
CA HIS A 237 13.40 -14.19 -11.73
C HIS A 237 14.23 -12.94 -12.00
N GLY A 238 14.17 -11.94 -11.12
CA GLY A 238 14.92 -10.70 -11.21
C GLY A 238 16.43 -10.91 -11.16
N ASP A 239 16.89 -11.99 -10.54
CA ASP A 239 18.30 -12.38 -10.52
C ASP A 239 18.84 -12.67 -11.93
N ASP A 240 17.97 -13.06 -12.88
CA ASP A 240 18.34 -13.21 -14.29
C ASP A 240 18.63 -11.86 -14.98
N PHE A 241 18.29 -10.74 -14.34
CA PHE A 241 18.45 -9.36 -14.85
C PHE A 241 19.56 -8.59 -14.15
N TYR A 242 20.54 -9.29 -13.60
CA TYR A 242 21.77 -8.66 -13.14
C TYR A 242 22.55 -8.06 -14.32
N ARG A 243 23.22 -6.93 -14.09
CA ARG A 243 24.01 -6.25 -15.13
C ARG A 243 25.39 -6.94 -15.26
N PRO A 244 25.76 -7.41 -16.47
CA PRO A 244 27.12 -7.83 -16.78
C PRO A 244 28.10 -6.69 -16.54
N MET A 245 29.11 -6.94 -15.74
CA MET A 245 30.10 -5.97 -15.33
C MET A 245 31.34 -6.70 -14.82
N ASP A 246 32.50 -6.12 -15.07
CA ASP A 246 33.75 -6.55 -14.47
C ASP A 246 33.67 -6.53 -12.93
N GLU A 247 34.27 -7.53 -12.28
CA GLU A 247 34.15 -7.68 -10.82
C GLU A 247 34.90 -6.58 -10.06
N GLN A 248 36.02 -6.07 -10.59
CA GLN A 248 36.75 -4.98 -9.96
C GLN A 248 35.95 -3.67 -10.05
N GLU A 249 35.32 -3.42 -11.20
CA GLU A 249 34.39 -2.30 -11.36
C GLU A 249 33.20 -2.42 -10.37
N ARG A 250 32.60 -3.61 -10.29
CA ARG A 250 31.46 -3.90 -9.40
C ARG A 250 31.80 -3.67 -7.93
N ALA A 251 32.98 -4.13 -7.52
CA ALA A 251 33.50 -4.00 -6.17
C ALA A 251 33.77 -2.54 -5.77
N GLY A 252 34.08 -1.68 -6.74
CA GLY A 252 34.38 -0.26 -6.54
C GLY A 252 33.16 0.67 -6.48
N LEU A 253 31.94 0.17 -6.72
CA LEU A 253 30.74 1.00 -6.73
C LEU A 253 30.34 1.47 -5.33
N SER A 254 29.94 2.74 -5.22
CA SER A 254 29.25 3.24 -4.02
C SER A 254 27.86 2.58 -3.87
N PRO A 255 27.22 2.63 -2.68
CA PRO A 255 25.86 2.12 -2.50
C PRO A 255 24.84 2.68 -3.50
N GLU A 256 24.91 3.98 -3.78
CA GLU A 256 24.05 4.64 -4.77
C GLU A 256 24.30 4.12 -6.19
N GLN A 257 25.57 3.96 -6.57
CA GLN A 257 25.94 3.40 -7.87
C GLN A 257 25.52 1.94 -7.97
N GLY A 258 25.68 1.15 -6.91
CA GLY A 258 25.22 -0.23 -6.83
C GLY A 258 23.70 -0.33 -7.05
N TYR A 259 22.91 0.48 -6.34
CA TYR A 259 21.46 0.54 -6.54
C TYR A 259 21.07 0.85 -8.00
N ARG A 260 21.79 1.77 -8.64
CA ARG A 260 21.52 2.16 -10.03
C ARG A 260 21.99 1.13 -11.06
N ARG A 261 23.08 0.41 -10.80
CA ARG A 261 23.81 -0.36 -11.82
C ARG A 261 23.77 -1.88 -11.64
N TYR A 262 23.55 -2.40 -10.44
CA TYR A 262 23.54 -3.85 -10.21
C TYR A 262 22.39 -4.54 -10.96
N PHE A 263 21.19 -3.99 -10.86
CA PHE A 263 20.01 -4.53 -11.51
C PHE A 263 19.68 -3.82 -12.82
N ASP A 264 19.63 -4.58 -13.90
CA ASP A 264 19.38 -4.11 -15.25
C ASP A 264 17.88 -4.01 -15.55
N TRP A 265 17.21 -3.11 -14.85
CA TRP A 265 15.78 -2.85 -14.98
C TRP A 265 15.36 -2.44 -16.41
N GLU A 266 16.28 -1.84 -17.18
CA GLU A 266 16.04 -1.48 -18.58
C GLU A 266 15.91 -2.73 -19.43
N ARG A 267 16.77 -3.74 -19.21
CA ARG A 267 16.69 -5.05 -19.85
C ARG A 267 15.41 -5.78 -19.46
N LEU A 268 15.06 -5.81 -18.17
CA LEU A 268 13.78 -6.39 -17.73
C LEU A 268 12.59 -5.73 -18.42
N ARG A 269 12.59 -4.39 -18.49
CA ARG A 269 11.54 -3.64 -19.19
C ARG A 269 11.46 -4.03 -20.66
N GLN A 270 12.56 -3.96 -21.39
CA GLN A 270 12.61 -4.12 -22.85
C GLN A 270 12.38 -5.57 -23.31
N GLU A 271 12.93 -6.54 -22.58
CA GLU A 271 12.90 -7.95 -22.98
C GLU A 271 11.69 -8.70 -22.44
N VAL A 272 11.07 -8.22 -21.34
CA VAL A 272 9.94 -8.89 -20.68
C VAL A 272 8.68 -8.03 -20.63
N LEU A 273 8.72 -6.89 -19.92
CA LEU A 273 7.50 -6.16 -19.59
C LEU A 273 6.83 -5.53 -20.83
N GLU A 274 7.62 -4.88 -21.70
CA GLU A 274 7.16 -4.23 -22.92
C GLU A 274 6.55 -5.22 -23.93
N PRO A 275 7.22 -6.34 -24.28
CA PRO A 275 6.63 -7.36 -25.15
C PRO A 275 5.33 -7.94 -24.60
N LEU A 276 5.31 -8.32 -23.32
CA LEU A 276 4.14 -8.95 -22.70
C LEU A 276 2.94 -8.01 -22.63
N ARG A 277 3.16 -6.71 -22.37
CA ARG A 277 2.09 -5.70 -22.46
C ARG A 277 1.61 -5.47 -23.88
N ALA A 278 2.48 -5.62 -24.87
CA ALA A 278 2.11 -5.58 -26.27
C ALA A 278 1.45 -6.88 -26.78
N GLY A 279 1.19 -7.85 -25.90
CA GLY A 279 0.61 -9.15 -26.29
C GLY A 279 1.57 -10.01 -27.12
N ARG A 280 2.88 -9.78 -27.02
CA ARG A 280 3.93 -10.55 -27.70
C ARG A 280 4.69 -11.44 -26.72
N PRO A 281 5.19 -12.60 -27.14
CA PRO A 281 6.08 -13.40 -26.31
C PRO A 281 7.34 -12.63 -25.91
N ALA A 282 7.78 -12.87 -24.68
CA ALA A 282 9.03 -12.33 -24.14
C ALA A 282 10.12 -13.40 -24.16
N ARG A 283 11.34 -12.99 -24.46
CA ARG A 283 12.51 -13.85 -24.47
C ARG A 283 13.72 -13.05 -24.01
N TYR A 284 14.45 -13.59 -23.04
CA TYR A 284 15.58 -12.91 -22.41
C TYR A 284 16.71 -13.90 -22.14
N ARG A 285 17.92 -13.38 -21.96
CA ARG A 285 19.09 -14.20 -21.54
C ARG A 285 19.24 -14.14 -20.04
N ARG A 286 19.49 -15.31 -19.43
CA ARG A 286 19.78 -15.41 -18.00
C ARG A 286 21.13 -14.80 -17.69
N TYR A 287 21.24 -14.19 -16.52
CA TYR A 287 22.55 -13.84 -15.98
C TYR A 287 23.24 -15.09 -15.45
N ASP A 288 24.47 -15.33 -15.87
CA ASP A 288 25.29 -16.43 -15.40
C ASP A 288 26.22 -15.93 -14.29
N TRP A 289 25.92 -16.32 -13.06
CA TRP A 289 26.68 -15.94 -11.88
C TRP A 289 28.09 -16.53 -11.83
N ALA A 290 28.36 -17.63 -12.53
CA ALA A 290 29.69 -18.23 -12.58
C ALA A 290 30.64 -17.46 -13.52
N THR A 291 30.09 -16.89 -14.61
CA THR A 291 30.88 -16.17 -15.62
C THR A 291 30.78 -14.66 -15.52
N GLY A 292 29.82 -14.13 -14.75
CA GLY A 292 29.56 -12.70 -14.65
C GLY A 292 28.97 -12.07 -15.92
N ALA A 293 28.48 -12.90 -16.85
CA ALA A 293 28.03 -12.51 -18.18
C ALA A 293 26.60 -12.98 -18.45
N LEU A 294 26.05 -12.61 -19.61
CA LEU A 294 24.79 -13.21 -20.06
C LEU A 294 25.07 -14.64 -20.52
N GLY A 295 24.29 -15.59 -19.99
CA GLY A 295 24.34 -17.00 -20.32
C GLY A 295 23.36 -17.37 -21.43
N GLY A 296 22.73 -18.54 -21.28
CA GLY A 296 21.74 -19.08 -22.20
C GLY A 296 20.42 -18.31 -22.22
N TRP A 297 19.61 -18.58 -23.24
CA TRP A 297 18.25 -18.08 -23.33
C TRP A 297 17.36 -18.77 -22.31
N ALA A 298 16.53 -18.00 -21.60
CA ALA A 298 15.43 -18.54 -20.81
C ALA A 298 14.34 -19.12 -21.72
N GLU A 299 13.44 -19.90 -21.13
CA GLU A 299 12.21 -20.32 -21.80
C GLU A 299 11.37 -19.10 -22.18
N GLU A 300 10.67 -19.20 -23.31
CA GLU A 300 9.80 -18.12 -23.79
C GLU A 300 8.61 -17.90 -22.85
N VAL A 301 8.40 -16.66 -22.44
CA VAL A 301 7.26 -16.28 -21.61
C VAL A 301 6.12 -15.85 -22.53
N ARG A 302 5.04 -16.62 -22.53
CA ARG A 302 3.85 -16.34 -23.36
C ARG A 302 2.99 -15.23 -22.75
N PRO A 303 2.40 -14.35 -23.56
CA PRO A 303 1.36 -13.44 -23.10
C PRO A 303 0.05 -14.22 -22.88
N GLY A 304 -0.94 -13.61 -22.22
CA GLY A 304 -2.28 -14.23 -22.12
C GLY A 304 -2.70 -14.69 -20.72
N GLY A 305 -1.91 -14.44 -19.69
CA GLY A 305 -2.17 -14.93 -18.33
C GLY A 305 -1.52 -14.06 -17.26
N VAL A 306 -1.28 -14.65 -16.10
CA VAL A 306 -0.53 -14.00 -15.01
C VAL A 306 0.95 -14.30 -15.18
N VAL A 307 1.78 -13.25 -15.13
CA VAL A 307 3.23 -13.36 -15.05
C VAL A 307 3.69 -12.70 -13.76
N LEU A 308 4.35 -13.48 -12.92
CA LEU A 308 5.00 -13.00 -11.70
C LEU A 308 6.43 -12.61 -12.01
N VAL A 309 6.84 -11.41 -11.60
CA VAL A 309 8.23 -10.95 -11.71
C VAL A 309 8.76 -10.77 -10.30
N GLU A 310 9.58 -11.71 -9.84
CA GLU A 310 10.02 -11.77 -8.44
C GLU A 310 11.51 -11.46 -8.33
N GLY A 311 11.90 -10.71 -7.31
CA GLY A 311 13.30 -10.40 -7.08
C GLY A 311 13.51 -9.01 -6.52
N VAL A 312 14.74 -8.73 -6.11
CA VAL A 312 15.12 -7.43 -5.57
C VAL A 312 15.09 -6.40 -6.69
N TYR A 313 14.48 -5.24 -6.44
CA TYR A 313 14.33 -4.13 -7.40
C TYR A 313 13.35 -4.38 -8.55
N THR A 314 12.57 -5.45 -8.50
CA THR A 314 11.58 -5.73 -9.54
C THR A 314 10.40 -4.75 -9.52
N ALA A 315 10.12 -4.07 -8.40
CA ALA A 315 9.06 -3.07 -8.25
C ALA A 315 9.59 -1.62 -8.14
N ARG A 316 10.77 -1.32 -8.68
CA ARG A 316 11.31 0.05 -8.68
C ARG A 316 10.38 1.07 -9.37
N PRO A 317 10.45 2.36 -8.99
CA PRO A 317 9.57 3.41 -9.54
C PRO A 317 9.53 3.49 -11.08
N GLU A 318 10.65 3.24 -11.76
CA GLU A 318 10.71 3.29 -13.23
C GLU A 318 9.89 2.18 -13.91
N LEU A 319 9.62 1.09 -13.19
CA LEU A 319 8.86 -0.06 -13.67
C LEU A 319 7.38 -0.02 -13.29
N GLU A 320 6.98 0.84 -12.35
CA GLU A 320 5.63 0.85 -11.75
C GLU A 320 4.50 0.87 -12.78
N ARG A 321 4.65 1.66 -13.86
CA ARG A 321 3.63 1.79 -14.91
C ARG A 321 3.34 0.50 -15.68
N TRP A 322 4.23 -0.49 -15.61
CA TRP A 322 4.10 -1.74 -16.34
C TRP A 322 3.37 -2.80 -15.53
N TYR A 323 3.29 -2.69 -14.21
CA TYR A 323 2.66 -3.68 -13.35
C TYR A 323 1.18 -3.36 -13.09
N ASP A 324 0.36 -4.39 -13.03
CA ASP A 324 -1.03 -4.31 -12.55
C ASP A 324 -1.08 -4.35 -11.01
N LEU A 325 -0.11 -5.02 -10.38
CA LEU A 325 0.05 -5.10 -8.93
C LEU A 325 1.53 -5.21 -8.57
N THR A 326 1.92 -4.48 -7.53
CA THR A 326 3.23 -4.62 -6.88
C THR A 326 3.03 -5.16 -5.47
N VAL A 327 3.74 -6.23 -5.14
CA VAL A 327 3.74 -6.88 -3.83
C VAL A 327 5.09 -6.65 -3.18
N TRP A 328 5.09 -6.10 -1.97
CA TRP A 328 6.29 -6.01 -1.14
C TRP A 328 6.29 -7.09 -0.07
N VAL A 329 7.34 -7.90 -0.04
CA VAL A 329 7.57 -8.96 0.94
C VAL A 329 8.39 -8.38 2.09
N HIS A 330 7.71 -8.08 3.19
CA HIS A 330 8.30 -7.54 4.39
C HIS A 330 8.84 -8.65 5.29
N THR A 331 10.13 -8.56 5.59
CA THR A 331 10.85 -9.39 6.57
C THR A 331 11.87 -8.50 7.27
N SER A 332 12.10 -8.73 8.57
CA SER A 332 13.06 -7.91 9.32
C SER A 332 14.46 -7.99 8.69
N ARG A 333 15.24 -6.91 8.79
CA ARG A 333 16.58 -6.84 8.20
C ARG A 333 17.52 -7.89 8.78
N GLU A 334 17.42 -8.14 10.07
CA GLU A 334 18.19 -9.15 10.80
C GLU A 334 17.86 -10.55 10.29
N GLU A 335 16.58 -10.86 10.15
CA GLU A 335 16.13 -12.17 9.67
C GLU A 335 16.53 -12.40 8.20
N CYS A 336 16.42 -11.38 7.35
CA CYS A 336 16.92 -11.45 5.98
C CYS A 336 18.42 -11.76 5.94
N LEU A 337 19.23 -11.07 6.75
CA LEU A 337 20.67 -11.28 6.81
C LEU A 337 21.02 -12.69 7.33
N ARG A 338 20.33 -13.15 8.38
CA ARG A 338 20.48 -14.51 8.91
C ARG A 338 20.21 -15.55 7.83
N ARG A 339 19.13 -15.38 7.05
CA ARG A 339 18.77 -16.28 5.94
C ARG A 339 19.79 -16.26 4.81
N VAL A 340 20.26 -15.09 4.40
CA VAL A 340 21.29 -14.96 3.34
C VAL A 340 22.58 -15.66 3.76
N ARG A 341 23.06 -15.42 4.98
CA ARG A 341 24.25 -16.08 5.52
C ARG A 341 24.09 -17.60 5.63
N ALA A 342 22.93 -18.06 6.09
CA ALA A 342 22.63 -19.48 6.24
C ALA A 342 22.63 -20.25 4.91
N ARG A 343 22.38 -19.59 3.77
CA ARG A 343 22.47 -20.23 2.44
C ARG A 343 23.91 -20.53 2.03
N GLY A 344 24.88 -19.74 2.49
CA GLY A 344 26.30 -19.95 2.18
C GLY A 344 26.69 -19.74 0.71
N GLU A 345 25.83 -19.09 -0.08
CA GLU A 345 26.01 -18.87 -1.52
C GLU A 345 26.89 -17.66 -1.86
N ASN A 346 27.16 -16.78 -0.88
CA ASN A 346 27.79 -15.48 -1.08
C ASN A 346 28.84 -15.22 0.00
N ASP A 347 29.95 -14.57 -0.36
CA ASP A 347 30.94 -14.12 0.62
C ASP A 347 30.45 -12.88 1.40
N GLU A 348 31.04 -12.64 2.58
CA GLU A 348 30.64 -11.54 3.46
C GLU A 348 30.90 -10.15 2.84
N ALA A 349 31.95 -10.00 2.03
CA ALA A 349 32.26 -8.71 1.41
C ALA A 349 31.16 -8.34 0.39
N TRP A 350 30.70 -9.31 -0.39
CA TRP A 350 29.58 -9.15 -1.31
C TRP A 350 28.29 -8.85 -0.57
N ILE A 351 27.96 -9.62 0.48
CA ILE A 351 26.76 -9.41 1.30
C ILE A 351 26.72 -7.98 1.83
N VAL A 352 27.82 -7.48 2.42
CA VAL A 352 27.89 -6.12 2.96
C VAL A 352 27.68 -5.06 1.87
N ARG A 353 28.36 -5.18 0.72
CA ARG A 353 28.25 -4.21 -0.37
C ARG A 353 26.84 -4.13 -0.96
N TRP A 354 26.30 -5.29 -1.31
CA TRP A 354 24.97 -5.36 -1.92
C TRP A 354 23.89 -4.89 -0.94
N ARG A 355 24.02 -5.21 0.36
CA ARG A 355 23.11 -4.69 1.39
C ARG A 355 23.15 -3.18 1.50
N ALA A 356 24.33 -2.56 1.44
CA ALA A 356 24.42 -1.10 1.47
C ALA A 356 23.67 -0.47 0.28
N ALA A 357 23.76 -1.07 -0.91
CA ALA A 357 22.99 -0.64 -2.08
C ALA A 357 21.48 -0.84 -1.90
N GLU A 358 21.04 -1.98 -1.34
CA GLU A 358 19.63 -2.21 -1.01
C GLU A 358 19.10 -1.18 -0.02
N GLU A 359 19.87 -0.86 1.02
CA GLU A 359 19.49 0.11 2.03
C GLU A 359 19.40 1.54 1.48
N TYR A 360 20.33 1.90 0.59
CA TYR A 360 20.23 3.14 -0.18
C TYR A 360 18.94 3.16 -1.00
N GLY A 361 18.68 2.11 -1.78
CA GLY A 361 17.50 1.99 -2.64
C GLY A 361 16.18 2.04 -1.86
N ALA A 362 16.09 1.32 -0.74
CA ALA A 362 14.93 1.33 0.15
C ALA A 362 14.68 2.71 0.74
N THR A 363 15.74 3.42 1.16
CA THR A 363 15.62 4.79 1.68
C THR A 363 15.18 5.77 0.60
N ALA A 364 15.75 5.65 -0.61
CA ALA A 364 15.49 6.54 -1.73
C ALA A 364 14.09 6.37 -2.33
N THR A 365 13.55 5.13 -2.33
CA THR A 365 12.30 4.82 -3.05
C THR A 365 11.13 4.40 -2.17
N ARG A 366 11.38 3.99 -0.92
CA ARG A 366 10.38 3.54 0.06
C ARG A 366 9.37 2.57 -0.57
N PRO A 367 9.83 1.44 -1.13
CA PRO A 367 8.99 0.55 -1.92
C PRO A 367 7.79 0.01 -1.14
N GLU A 368 7.92 -0.18 0.17
CA GLU A 368 6.85 -0.57 1.07
C GLU A 368 5.68 0.44 1.14
N LEU A 369 5.95 1.72 0.91
CA LEU A 369 4.90 2.75 0.88
C LEU A 369 4.13 2.75 -0.44
N ARG A 370 4.80 2.36 -1.52
CA ARG A 370 4.29 2.40 -2.90
C ARG A 370 3.61 1.10 -3.33
N ALA A 371 3.92 0.00 -2.66
CA ALA A 371 3.40 -1.31 -3.00
C ALA A 371 1.87 -1.35 -2.92
N GLY A 372 1.23 -1.95 -3.93
CA GLY A 372 -0.21 -2.21 -3.90
C GLY A 372 -0.59 -3.13 -2.75
N LEU A 373 0.28 -4.09 -2.42
CA LEU A 373 0.11 -5.03 -1.31
C LEU A 373 1.43 -5.23 -0.55
N VAL A 374 1.35 -5.27 0.79
CA VAL A 374 2.47 -5.66 1.66
C VAL A 374 2.10 -6.96 2.36
N VAL A 375 2.98 -7.95 2.31
CA VAL A 375 2.81 -9.26 2.97
C VAL A 375 4.06 -9.65 3.73
N GLY A 376 3.91 -10.51 4.75
CA GLY A 376 5.04 -11.02 5.51
C GLY A 376 5.79 -12.11 4.73
N GLY A 377 7.12 -12.10 4.81
CA GLY A 377 7.94 -13.21 4.33
C GLY A 377 7.91 -14.39 5.30
N ALA A 378 7.62 -15.59 4.77
CA ALA A 378 7.70 -16.84 5.51
C ALA A 378 9.14 -17.33 5.61
#